data_AF-A0A7C2E6Z5-F1
#
_entry.id   AF-A0A7C2E6Z5-F1
#
_cell.length_a   1.000
_cell.length_b   1.000
_cell.length_c   1.000
_cell.angle_alpha   90.00
_cell.angle_beta   90.00
_cell.angle_gamma   90.00
#
_symmetry.space_group_name_H-M   'P 1'
#
loop_
_entity.id
_entity.type
_entity.pdbx_description
1 polymer ?
#
loop_
_entity_poly.entity_id
_entity_poly.type
_entity_poly.pdbx_seq_one_letter_code
_entity_poly.pdbx_strand_id
1 'polypeptide(L)'
;MRTETEIREEIEALRSLTTAQLKEKYREVFSEESRSNHKQFLFRRIAWRIQANAWGGLSERARRRALEIANDADLRIRAPKNFLREPVDDGRTAEARVKPSLDPRLPLPGTPLIRR
;
A
#
# COMPACT_ATOMS: atom_id res chain seq x y z
N MET A 1 10.09 14.91 -32.05
CA MET A 1 10.10 14.47 -30.64
C MET A 1 9.71 15.66 -29.79
N ARG A 2 8.81 15.50 -28.81
CA ARG A 2 8.50 16.58 -27.86
C ARG A 2 9.72 16.87 -27.00
N THR A 3 9.97 18.14 -26.69
CA THR A 3 11.08 18.54 -25.81
C THR A 3 10.74 18.34 -24.34
N GLU A 4 11.74 18.20 -23.48
CA GLU A 4 11.52 17.99 -22.03
C GLU A 4 10.76 19.16 -21.38
N THR A 5 11.02 20.38 -21.84
CA THR A 5 10.33 21.61 -21.40
C THR A 5 8.85 21.58 -21.76
N GLU A 6 8.49 21.20 -23.00
CA GLU A 6 7.09 21.06 -23.42
C GLU A 6 6.33 20.04 -22.57
N ILE A 7 6.96 18.90 -22.27
CA ILE A 7 6.35 17.84 -21.43
C ILE A 7 6.11 18.36 -20.02
N ARG A 8 7.07 19.10 -19.46
CA ARG A 8 6.95 19.67 -18.11
C ARG A 8 5.84 20.70 -18.04
N GLU A 9 5.74 21.59 -19.03
CA GLU A 9 4.67 22.59 -19.13
C GLU A 9 3.30 21.93 -19.24
N GLU A 10 3.19 20.88 -20.06
CA GLU A 10 1.95 20.12 -20.21
C GLU A 10 1.51 19.47 -18.89
N ILE A 11 2.45 18.92 -18.11
CA ILE A 11 2.17 18.35 -16.79
C ILE A 11 1.78 19.43 -15.79
N GLU A 12 2.46 20.57 -15.77
CA GLU A 12 2.11 21.67 -14.88
C GLU A 12 0.73 22.25 -15.20
N ALA A 13 0.35 22.33 -16.48
CA ALA A 13 -1.00 22.69 -16.91
C ALA A 13 -2.08 21.74 -16.36
N LEU A 14 -1.78 20.47 -16.07
CA LEU A 14 -2.75 19.56 -15.43
C LEU A 14 -3.12 19.97 -14.00
N ARG A 15 -2.26 20.72 -13.29
CA ARG A 15 -2.53 21.10 -11.89
C ARG A 15 -3.67 22.11 -11.78
N SER A 16 -3.79 23.01 -12.77
CA SER A 16 -4.84 24.03 -12.82
C SER A 16 -6.20 23.46 -13.25
N LEU A 17 -6.24 22.28 -13.88
CA LEU A 17 -7.48 21.64 -14.30
C LEU A 17 -8.36 21.22 -13.12
N THR A 18 -9.67 21.26 -13.35
CA THR A 18 -10.68 20.69 -12.46
C THR A 18 -10.70 19.18 -12.54
N THR A 19 -11.33 18.52 -11.55
CA THR A 19 -11.46 17.07 -11.54
C THR A 19 -12.23 16.54 -12.76
N ALA A 20 -13.23 17.28 -13.26
CA ALA A 20 -13.99 16.92 -14.46
C ALA A 20 -13.11 16.95 -15.72
N GLN A 21 -12.36 18.03 -15.91
CA GLN A 21 -11.39 18.16 -17.02
C GLN A 21 -10.28 17.11 -16.94
N LEU A 22 -9.82 16.77 -15.73
CA LEU A 22 -8.85 15.69 -15.56
C LEU A 22 -9.42 14.32 -15.96
N LYS A 23 -10.72 14.07 -15.76
CA LYS A 23 -11.34 12.83 -16.24
C LYS A 23 -11.46 12.79 -17.76
N GLU A 24 -11.76 13.91 -18.38
CA GLU A 24 -11.78 14.03 -19.84
C GLU A 24 -10.39 13.75 -20.41
N LYS A 25 -9.36 14.41 -19.88
CA LYS A 25 -7.97 14.16 -20.27
C LYS A 25 -7.49 12.75 -19.95
N TYR A 26 -8.02 12.13 -18.89
CA TYR A 26 -7.79 10.71 -18.62
C TYR A 26 -8.36 9.82 -19.74
N ARG A 27 -9.59 10.08 -20.19
CA ARG A 27 -10.22 9.36 -21.30
C ARG A 27 -9.46 9.54 -22.60
N GLU A 28 -8.94 10.73 -22.89
CA GLU A 28 -8.12 10.98 -24.08
C GLU A 28 -6.85 10.14 -24.09
N VAL A 29 -6.15 10.09 -22.96
CA VAL A 29 -4.80 9.50 -22.88
C VAL A 29 -4.84 7.98 -22.63
N PHE A 30 -5.90 7.47 -22.00
CA PHE A 30 -6.08 6.05 -21.69
C PHE A 30 -7.17 5.36 -22.51
N SER A 31 -8.00 6.09 -23.25
CA SER A 31 -9.19 5.58 -23.96
C SER A 31 -10.20 4.85 -23.07
N GLU A 32 -10.14 5.10 -21.75
CA GLU A 32 -10.97 4.45 -20.73
C GLU A 32 -11.49 5.47 -19.72
N GLU A 33 -12.63 5.17 -19.08
CA GLU A 33 -13.15 6.01 -18.01
C GLU A 33 -12.43 5.74 -16.68
N SER A 34 -12.09 6.81 -15.96
CA SER A 34 -11.54 6.63 -14.60
C SER A 34 -12.63 6.27 -13.60
N ARG A 35 -12.36 5.21 -12.82
CA ARG A 35 -13.22 4.77 -11.70
C ARG A 35 -13.07 5.66 -10.45
N SER A 36 -12.08 6.56 -10.42
CA SER A 36 -11.76 7.39 -9.25
C SER A 36 -12.05 8.86 -9.51
N ASN A 37 -12.60 9.53 -8.49
CA ASN A 37 -12.82 10.98 -8.47
C ASN A 37 -11.69 11.74 -7.78
N HIS A 38 -10.62 11.07 -7.35
CA HIS A 38 -9.56 11.71 -6.57
C HIS A 38 -8.61 12.52 -7.47
N LYS A 39 -8.62 13.86 -7.31
CA LYS A 39 -7.88 14.79 -8.18
C LYS A 39 -6.39 14.45 -8.30
N GLN A 40 -5.70 14.22 -7.18
CA GLN A 40 -4.26 13.91 -7.23
C GLN A 40 -3.97 12.55 -7.86
N PHE A 41 -4.90 11.60 -7.77
CA PHE A 41 -4.75 10.29 -8.40
C PHE A 41 -4.79 10.45 -9.93
N LEU A 42 -5.79 11.18 -10.43
CA LEU A 42 -5.92 11.50 -11.86
C LEU A 42 -4.69 12.23 -12.37
N PHE A 43 -4.26 13.28 -11.67
CA PHE A 43 -3.06 14.05 -12.01
C PHE A 43 -1.82 13.15 -12.16
N ARG A 44 -1.48 12.36 -11.13
CA ARG A 44 -0.28 11.50 -11.15
C ARG A 44 -0.36 10.48 -12.28
N ARG A 45 -1.54 9.91 -12.52
CA ARG A 45 -1.74 8.86 -13.53
C ARG A 45 -1.63 9.40 -14.95
N ILE A 46 -2.21 10.57 -15.22
CA ILE A 46 -2.14 11.25 -16.52
C ILE A 46 -0.71 11.74 -16.77
N ALA A 47 -0.07 12.40 -15.80
CA ALA A 47 1.29 12.90 -15.93
C ALA A 47 2.28 11.78 -16.28
N TRP A 48 2.21 10.64 -15.57
CA TRP A 48 3.04 9.48 -15.86
C TRP A 48 2.82 8.95 -17.28
N ARG A 49 1.59 8.95 -17.77
CA ARG A 49 1.26 8.45 -19.09
C ARG A 49 1.74 9.38 -20.20
N ILE A 50 1.65 10.71 -20.02
CA ILE A 50 2.25 11.69 -20.94
C ILE A 50 3.76 11.47 -21.04
N GLN A 51 4.45 11.31 -19.91
CA GLN A 51 5.88 11.02 -19.86
C GLN A 51 6.22 9.70 -20.57
N ALA A 52 5.48 8.63 -20.29
CA ALA A 52 5.70 7.33 -20.91
C ALA A 52 5.49 7.38 -22.43
N ASN A 53 4.48 8.09 -22.92
CA ASN A 53 4.21 8.24 -24.35
C ASN A 53 5.33 9.04 -25.05
N ALA A 54 5.88 10.07 -24.38
CA ALA A 54 6.94 10.89 -24.95
C ALA A 54 8.31 10.20 -24.96
N TRP A 55 8.65 9.43 -23.92
CA TRP A 55 9.95 8.79 -23.74
C TRP A 55 9.97 7.30 -24.13
N GLY A 56 8.91 6.78 -24.75
CA GLY A 56 8.88 5.42 -25.28
C GLY A 56 8.58 4.31 -24.25
N GLY A 57 8.17 4.69 -23.04
CA GLY A 57 7.79 3.75 -21.98
C GLY A 57 8.93 2.84 -21.51
N LEU A 58 8.60 1.61 -21.12
CA LEU A 58 9.61 0.61 -20.74
C LEU A 58 10.34 0.10 -21.99
N SER A 59 11.68 0.08 -21.93
CA SER A 59 12.53 -0.55 -22.94
C SER A 59 12.19 -2.04 -23.09
N GLU A 60 12.50 -2.61 -24.25
CA GLU A 60 12.22 -4.03 -24.53
C GLU A 60 12.87 -4.97 -23.49
N ARG A 61 14.07 -4.63 -23.03
CA ARG A 61 14.75 -5.32 -21.93
C ARG A 61 13.95 -5.22 -20.62
N ALA A 62 13.44 -4.04 -20.30
CA ALA A 62 12.63 -3.83 -19.09
C ALA A 62 11.29 -4.56 -19.18
N ARG A 63 10.66 -4.62 -20.36
CA ARG A 63 9.45 -5.41 -20.60
C ARG A 63 9.70 -6.90 -20.43
N ARG A 64 10.76 -7.44 -21.04
CA ARG A 64 11.12 -8.86 -20.92
C ARG A 64 11.41 -9.25 -19.48
N ARG A 65 12.17 -8.43 -18.76
CA ARG A 65 12.43 -8.64 -17.32
C ARG A 65 11.15 -8.52 -16.48
N ALA A 66 10.25 -7.59 -16.82
CA ALA A 66 8.96 -7.49 -16.14
C ALA A 66 8.09 -8.73 -16.38
N LEU A 67 8.10 -9.31 -17.59
CA LEU A 67 7.43 -10.57 -17.91
C LEU A 67 8.05 -11.76 -17.18
N GLU A 68 9.38 -11.82 -17.08
CA GLU A 68 10.08 -12.84 -16.29
C GLU A 68 9.75 -12.76 -14.79
N ILE A 69 9.54 -11.55 -14.27
CA ILE A 69 9.17 -11.30 -12.87
C ILE A 69 7.67 -11.50 -12.63
N ALA A 70 6.84 -11.28 -13.65
CA ALA A 70 5.40 -11.45 -13.57
C ALA A 70 5.08 -12.92 -13.31
N ASN A 71 4.91 -13.25 -12.03
CA ASN A 71 4.34 -14.52 -11.63
C ASN A 71 2.82 -14.39 -11.80
N ASP A 72 2.26 -15.12 -12.77
CA ASP A 72 0.81 -15.16 -13.08
C ASP A 72 -0.05 -15.69 -11.91
N ALA A 73 0.56 -16.03 -10.78
CA ALA A 73 -0.15 -16.29 -9.55
C ALA A 73 -0.99 -15.06 -9.15
N ASP A 74 -2.27 -15.32 -8.83
CA ASP A 74 -3.19 -14.31 -8.29
C ASP A 74 -2.53 -13.58 -7.12
N LEU A 75 -2.09 -12.34 -7.36
CA LEU A 75 -1.59 -11.47 -6.30
C LEU A 75 -2.75 -11.21 -5.35
N ARG A 76 -2.72 -11.86 -4.18
CA ARG A 76 -3.70 -11.61 -3.13
C ARG A 76 -3.66 -10.13 -2.74
N ILE A 77 -4.70 -9.40 -3.13
CA ILE A 77 -4.90 -7.98 -2.81
C ILE A 77 -5.05 -7.74 -1.28
N ARG A 78 -5.33 -8.81 -0.50
CA ARG A 78 -5.46 -8.75 0.96
C ARG A 78 -4.58 -9.81 1.63
N ALA A 79 -3.92 -9.45 2.73
CA ALA A 79 -3.24 -10.40 3.59
C ALA A 79 -4.25 -11.41 4.20
N PRO A 80 -3.87 -12.69 4.42
CA PRO A 80 -4.73 -13.66 5.08
C PRO A 80 -5.06 -13.22 6.51
N LYS A 81 -6.23 -13.63 7.03
CA LYS A 81 -6.75 -13.19 8.34
C LYS A 81 -5.78 -13.43 9.51
N ASN A 82 -4.84 -14.37 9.36
CA ASN A 82 -3.85 -14.73 10.36
C ASN A 82 -2.41 -14.35 9.98
N PHE A 83 -2.21 -13.46 8.99
CA PHE A 83 -0.85 -13.10 8.53
C PHE A 83 0.04 -12.54 9.64
N LEU A 84 -0.55 -11.82 10.59
CA LEU A 84 0.14 -11.24 11.75
C LEU A 84 0.10 -12.13 12.99
N ARG A 85 -0.53 -13.31 12.90
CA ARG A 85 -0.62 -14.22 14.05
C ARG A 85 0.62 -15.09 14.04
N GLU A 86 1.55 -14.81 14.94
CA GLU A 86 2.69 -15.68 15.15
C GLU A 86 2.20 -17.08 15.59
N PRO A 87 2.86 -18.16 15.12
CA PRO A 87 2.57 -19.50 15.60
C PRO A 87 2.78 -19.56 17.12
N VAL A 88 1.92 -20.33 17.79
CA VAL A 88 2.06 -20.59 19.22
C VAL A 88 3.37 -21.36 19.39
N ASP A 89 4.34 -20.73 20.04
CA ASP A 89 5.62 -21.34 20.37
C ASP A 89 5.49 -21.90 21.79
N ASP A 90 5.43 -23.23 21.89
CA ASP A 90 5.27 -23.96 23.15
C ASP A 90 6.41 -23.70 24.15
N GLY A 91 7.51 -23.08 23.71
CA GLY A 91 8.62 -22.63 24.56
C GLY A 91 8.47 -21.22 25.13
N ARG A 92 7.47 -20.43 24.72
CA ARG A 92 7.32 -19.03 25.17
C ARG A 92 6.58 -18.95 26.51
N THR A 93 7.26 -18.42 27.53
CA THR A 93 6.61 -17.98 28.76
C THR A 93 5.83 -16.68 28.48
N ALA A 94 4.52 -16.70 28.69
CA ALA A 94 3.69 -15.51 28.62
C ALA A 94 3.62 -14.85 30.00
N GLU A 95 4.05 -13.59 30.10
CA GLU A 95 3.85 -12.79 31.30
C GLU A 95 2.43 -12.19 31.27
N ALA A 96 1.64 -12.45 32.31
CA ALA A 96 0.32 -11.87 32.48
C ALA A 96 0.21 -11.18 33.83
N ARG A 97 -0.43 -10.01 33.86
CA ARG A 97 -0.75 -9.32 35.12
C ARG A 97 -1.92 -10.05 35.79
N VAL A 98 -1.65 -10.72 36.90
CA VAL A 98 -2.70 -11.32 37.73
C VAL A 98 -3.40 -10.21 38.51
N LYS A 99 -4.74 -10.21 38.52
CA LYS A 99 -5.50 -9.28 39.37
C LYS A 99 -5.27 -9.66 40.84
N PRO A 100 -4.97 -8.70 41.74
CA PRO A 100 -4.84 -9.01 43.15
C PRO A 100 -6.14 -9.63 43.66
N SER A 101 -6.05 -10.60 44.58
CA SER A 101 -7.20 -11.12 45.31
C SER A 101 -7.91 -9.98 46.04
N LEU A 102 -9.22 -10.15 46.28
CA LEU A 102 -10.09 -9.15 46.91
C LEU A 102 -9.58 -8.64 48.27
N ASP A 103 -8.77 -9.43 48.99
CA ASP A 103 -8.10 -9.02 50.23
C ASP A 103 -6.59 -8.82 50.02
N PRO A 104 -6.07 -7.58 50.15
CA PRO A 104 -4.65 -7.28 50.05
C PRO A 104 -3.77 -7.89 51.17
N ARG A 105 -4.37 -8.36 52.27
CA ARG A 105 -3.63 -8.93 53.40
C ARG A 105 -3.20 -10.38 53.19
N LEU A 106 -3.79 -11.05 52.19
CA LEU A 106 -3.50 -12.43 51.89
C LEU A 106 -2.39 -12.51 50.82
N PRO A 107 -1.42 -13.42 50.97
CA PRO A 107 -0.41 -13.63 49.94
C PRO A 107 -1.04 -14.26 48.70
N LEU A 108 -0.34 -14.17 47.57
CA LEU A 108 -0.80 -14.75 46.31
C LEU A 108 -1.05 -16.27 46.46
N PRO A 109 -2.07 -16.82 45.78
CA PRO A 109 -2.30 -18.27 45.75
C PRO A 109 -1.02 -19.02 45.37
N GLY A 110 -0.67 -20.04 46.15
CA GLY A 110 0.57 -20.81 45.97
C GLY A 110 1.79 -20.30 46.74
N THR A 111 1.67 -19.19 47.47
CA THR A 111 2.74 -18.73 48.38
C THR A 111 2.86 -19.69 49.58
N PRO A 112 4.03 -20.30 49.85
CA PRO A 112 4.21 -21.21 50.99
C PRO A 112 4.14 -20.44 52.31
N LEU A 113 3.29 -20.89 53.24
CA LEU A 113 3.17 -20.32 54.58
C LEU A 113 4.12 -21.01 55.53
N ILE A 114 4.98 -20.24 56.20
CA ILE A 114 5.96 -20.76 57.17
C ILE A 114 5.51 -20.31 58.56
N ARG A 115 5.33 -21.26 59.48
CA ARG A 115 5.01 -20.97 60.89
C ARG A 115 6.32 -20.87 61.69
N ARG A 116 6.46 -19.82 62.49
CA ARG A 116 7.48 -19.73 63.55
C ARG A 116 6.92 -20.24 64.87
#